data_AF-A0A166ESQ3-F1
#
_entry.id   AF-A0A166ESQ3-F1
#
_cell.length_a   1.000
_cell.length_b   1.000
_cell.length_c   1.000
_cell.angle_alpha   90.00
_cell.angle_beta   90.00
_cell.angle_gamma   90.00
#
_symmetry.space_group_name_H-M   'P 1'
#
loop_
_entity.id
_entity.type
_entity.pdbx_description
1 polymer ?
#
loop_
_entity_poly.entity_id
_entity_poly.type
_entity_poly.pdbx_seq_one_letter_code
_entity_poly.pdbx_strand_id
1 'polypeptide(L)' 'VRNVYLKCGHAYNLVRLIQCGSTHCKFSPAHPQSCGPPTCKKTCAQYRQYPQQYAPNINSFCPPCEEAYRR' A
#
# COMPACT_ATOMS: atom_id res chain seq x y z
N VAL A 1 -3.13 -2.33 -6.07
CA VAL A 1 -3.84 -2.23 -4.78
C VAL A 1 -4.65 -0.96 -4.85
N ARG A 2 -5.98 -1.07 -4.79
CA ARG A 2 -6.90 0.05 -4.84
C ARG A 2 -7.58 0.14 -3.48
N ASN A 3 -7.57 1.31 -2.87
CA ASN A 3 -8.24 1.52 -1.59
C ASN A 3 -9.61 2.15 -1.87
N VAL A 4 -10.67 1.56 -1.32
CA VAL A 4 -12.02 2.09 -1.46
C VAL A 4 -12.33 2.90 -0.21
N TYR A 5 -12.52 4.21 -0.35
CA TYR A 5 -12.79 5.12 0.77
C TYR A 5 -14.29 5.30 0.94
N LEU A 6 -14.86 4.73 2.00
CA LEU A 6 -16.32 4.65 2.20
C LEU A 6 -16.97 6.01 2.44
N LYS A 7 -16.27 6.98 3.03
CA LYS A 7 -16.85 8.31 3.31
C LYS A 7 -17.09 9.16 2.06
N CYS A 8 -16.35 8.91 0.98
CA CYS A 8 -16.51 9.62 -0.30
C CYS A 8 -16.83 8.69 -1.48
N GLY A 9 -16.96 7.38 -1.25
CA GLY A 9 -17.17 6.38 -2.31
C GLY A 9 -16.02 6.25 -3.31
N HIS A 10 -14.91 6.96 -3.11
CA HIS A 10 -13.81 7.00 -4.08
C HIS A 10 -12.89 5.81 -3.91
N ALA A 11 -12.65 5.12 -5.01
CA ALA A 11 -11.65 4.07 -5.06
C ALA A 11 -10.34 4.65 -5.61
N TYR A 12 -9.46 5.02 -4.69
CA TYR A 12 -8.19 5.70 -4.94
C TYR A 12 -7.08 4.65 -5.08
N ASN A 13 -6.40 4.67 -6.22
CA ASN A 13 -5.20 3.88 -6.40
C ASN A 13 -4.07 4.56 -5.65
N LEU A 14 -3.84 4.14 -4.40
CA LEU A 14 -2.54 4.36 -3.78
C LEU A 14 -1.56 3.48 -4.56
N VAL A 15 -0.97 4.03 -5.62
CA VAL A 15 0.34 3.55 -6.05
C VAL A 15 1.22 3.82 -4.83
N ARG A 16 1.36 2.83 -3.94
CA ARG A 16 2.43 2.84 -2.95
C ARG A 16 3.71 2.74 -3.78
N LEU A 17 4.19 3.90 -4.23
CA LEU A 17 5.49 4.05 -4.86
C LEU A 17 6.49 3.65 -3.77
N ILE A 18 6.83 2.37 -3.74
CA ILE A 18 7.92 1.88 -2.92
C ILE A 18 9.17 2.41 -3.61
N GLN A 19 9.77 3.44 -3.03
CA GLN A 19 11.01 4.01 -3.55
C GLN A 19 12.10 2.95 -3.55
N CYS A 20 12.87 2.87 -4.64
CA CYS A 20 13.91 1.85 -4.79
C CYS A 20 14.95 1.87 -3.68
N GLY A 21 15.24 3.02 -3.06
CA GLY A 21 16.17 3.12 -1.93
C GLY A 21 15.56 2.79 -0.56
N SER A 22 14.25 2.54 -0.47
CA SER A 22 13.57 2.29 0.81
C SER A 22 13.88 0.89 1.35
N THR A 23 13.94 0.76 2.69
CA THR A 23 13.98 -0.53 3.40
C THR A 23 12.75 -1.41 3.12
N HIS A 24 11.68 -0.85 2.53
CA HIS A 24 10.47 -1.56 2.14
C HIS A 24 10.50 -2.10 0.69
N CYS A 25 11.53 -1.76 -0.08
CA CYS A 25 11.72 -2.30 -1.42
C CYS A 25 12.54 -3.60 -1.35
N LYS A 26 12.01 -4.73 -1.84
CA LYS A 26 12.74 -6.01 -1.81
C LYS A 26 14.04 -6.01 -2.61
N PHE A 27 14.20 -5.05 -3.51
CA PHE A 27 15.37 -4.87 -4.36
C PHE A 27 16.32 -3.78 -3.84
N SER A 28 15.96 -3.06 -2.77
CA SER A 28 16.85 -2.05 -2.20
C SER A 28 18.02 -2.72 -1.50
N PRO A 29 19.26 -2.20 -1.62
CA PRO A 29 20.37 -2.61 -0.77
C PRO A 29 20.11 -2.29 0.71
N ALA A 30 19.22 -1.35 1.02
CA ALA A 30 18.79 -1.03 2.38
C ALA A 30 17.72 -1.99 2.92
N HIS A 31 17.26 -2.98 2.15
CA HIS A 31 16.24 -3.90 2.60
C HIS A 31 16.80 -4.85 3.69
N PRO A 32 16.11 -5.00 4.83
CA PRO A 32 16.62 -5.81 5.93
C PRO A 32 16.78 -7.27 5.51
N GLN A 33 17.93 -7.87 5.81
CA GLN A 33 18.22 -9.28 5.53
C GLN A 33 17.28 -10.23 6.28
N SER A 34 16.76 -9.81 7.45
CA SER A 34 15.72 -10.55 8.18
C SER A 34 14.39 -10.64 7.42
N CYS A 35 14.16 -9.79 6.42
CA CYS A 35 12.99 -9.85 5.55
C CYS A 35 13.26 -10.79 4.36
N GLY A 36 13.51 -12.06 4.67
CA GLY A 36 13.68 -13.16 3.71
C GLY A 36 12.51 -14.16 3.71
N PRO A 37 12.42 -15.09 2.74
CA PRO A 37 11.45 -16.20 2.78
C PRO A 37 11.66 -17.05 4.04
N PRO A 38 10.60 -17.60 4.66
CA PRO A 38 9.19 -17.57 4.25
C PRO A 38 8.40 -16.35 4.75
N THR A 39 8.93 -15.63 5.75
CA THR A 39 8.22 -14.54 6.44
C THR A 39 7.95 -13.35 5.53
N CYS A 40 8.94 -12.94 4.72
CA CYS A 40 8.79 -11.85 3.75
C CYS A 40 7.69 -12.13 2.73
N LYS A 41 7.54 -13.37 2.25
CA LYS A 41 6.47 -13.73 1.31
C LYS A 41 5.08 -13.55 1.92
N LYS A 42 4.93 -13.71 3.24
CA LYS A 42 3.66 -13.54 3.96
C LYS A 42 3.34 -12.08 4.26
N THR A 43 4.34 -11.25 4.57
CA THR A 43 4.15 -9.89 5.10
C THR A 43 4.45 -8.78 4.08
N CYS A 44 5.24 -9.04 3.04
CA CYS A 44 5.69 -8.02 2.09
C CYS A 44 4.58 -7.61 1.11
N ALA A 45 4.32 -6.30 1.04
CA ALA A 45 3.38 -5.73 0.08
C ALA A 45 3.79 -5.96 -1.39
N GLN A 46 5.10 -6.07 -1.67
CA GLN A 46 5.64 -6.30 -3.02
C GLN A 46 5.55 -7.76 -3.49
N TYR A 47 5.39 -8.72 -2.58
CA TYR A 47 5.06 -10.12 -2.93
C TYR A 47 3.54 -10.35 -3.07
N ARG A 48 2.72 -9.50 -2.44
CA ARG A 48 1.25 -9.50 -2.56
C ARG A 48 0.78 -8.78 -3.83
N GLN A 49 1.32 -9.17 -4.98
CA GLN A 49 0.81 -8.73 -6.29
C GLN A 49 -0.19 -9.77 -6.82
N TYR A 50 -1.04 -9.34 -7.76
CA TYR A 50 -2.26 -10.00 -8.29
C TYR A 50 -2.22 -11.55 -8.32
N PRO A 51 -3.31 -12.28 -7.98
CA PRO A 51 -4.73 -11.89 -7.90
C PRO A 51 -5.27 -11.57 -6.50
N GLN A 52 -4.45 -11.67 -5.46
CA GLN A 52 -4.85 -11.38 -4.07
C GLN A 52 -4.87 -9.88 -3.75
N GLN A 53 -5.13 -9.02 -4.74
CA GLN A 53 -5.26 -7.58 -4.53
C GLN A 53 -6.57 -7.28 -3.82
N TYR A 54 -6.59 -7.57 -2.52
CA TYR A 54 -7.60 -7.09 -1.59
C TYR A 54 -7.71 -5.58 -1.76
N ALA A 55 -8.90 -5.10 -2.07
CA ALA A 55 -9.24 -3.68 -2.13
C ALA A 55 -9.86 -3.30 -0.78
N PRO A 56 -9.06 -3.07 0.27
CA PRO A 56 -9.60 -2.81 1.60
C PRO A 56 -10.52 -1.60 1.53
N ASN A 57 -11.69 -1.78 2.13
CA ASN A 57 -12.65 -0.72 2.35
C ASN A 57 -12.18 0.08 3.57
N ILE A 58 -11.74 1.31 3.35
CA ILE A 58 -11.28 2.22 4.39
C ILE A 58 -12.45 3.13 4.75
N ASN A 59 -12.87 3.12 6.01
CA ASN A 59 -13.91 4.03 6.51
C ASN A 59 -13.39 5.45 6.76
N SER A 60 -12.74 6.05 5.77
CA SER A 60 -12.21 7.42 5.81
C SER A 60 -12.46 8.14 4.49
N PHE A 61 -12.13 9.44 4.42
CA PHE A 61 -12.04 10.19 3.17
C PHE A 61 -10.73 9.85 2.44
N CYS A 62 -10.72 9.88 1.11
CA CYS A 62 -9.47 9.81 0.36
C CYS A 62 -8.68 11.12 0.54
N PRO A 63 -7.34 11.15 0.32
CA PRO A 63 -6.52 12.35 0.54
C PRO A 63 -7.08 13.66 -0.04
N PRO A 64 -7.59 13.70 -1.30
CA PRO A 64 -8.15 14.94 -1.83
C PRO A 64 -9.49 15.32 -1.17
N CYS A 65 -10.32 14.35 -0.79
CA CYS A 65 -11.58 14.62 -0.09
C CYS A 65 -11.34 15.01 1.38
N GLU A 66 -10.28 14.49 2.01
CA GLU A 66 -9.90 14.91 3.36
C GLU A 66 -9.42 16.36 3.35
N GLU A 67 -8.60 16.77 2.37
CA GLU A 67 -8.20 18.16 2.21
C GLU A 67 -9.39 19.09 1.91
N ALA A 68 -10.34 18.65 1.07
CA ALA A 68 -11.57 19.39 0.81
C ALA A 68 -12.49 19.49 2.05
N TYR A 69 -12.48 18.48 2.93
CA TYR A 69 -13.30 18.45 4.16
C TYR A 69 -12.67 19.26 5.31
N ARG A 70 -11.35 19.43 5.32
CA ARG A 70 -10.64 20.23 6.34
C ARG A 70 -10.69 21.74 6.07
N ARG A 71 -11.16 22.17 4.90
CA ARG A 71 -11.40 23.57 4.53
C ARG A 71 -12.84 23.96 4.87
#